data_AF-A0A816Z3S9-F1
#
_entry.id   AF-A0A816Z3S9-F1
#
_cell.length_a   1.000
_cell.length_b   1.000
_cell.length_c   1.000
_cell.angle_alpha   90.00
_cell.angle_beta   90.00
_cell.angle_gamma   90.00
#
_symmetry.space_group_name_H-M   'P 1'
#
loop_
_entity.id
_entity.type
_entity.pdbx_description
1 polymer ?
#
loop_
_entity_poly.entity_id
_entity_poly.type
_entity_poly.pdbx_seq_one_letter_code
_entity_poly.pdbx_strand_id
1 'polypeptide(L)'
;MGSVMAIASKKDFPLRVDFNYTLLKYPGSFQATLMQVSHTMHRALYSAHVNMGIIQINMRQIPALLKTAVMLITQASTSLNKAMLPRTLASIGRFANESAAAARASLDQFEILQALLQEVLEVTTVTGSHNKEIAEKLATEADELREETKEMDKIVANISAHYDAARKDLGKVRQDYHAAMMDVPGDGWDSHAWNV
;
A
#
# COMPACT_ATOMS: atom_id res chain seq x y z
N MET A 1 2.75 -13.34 2.99
CA MET A 1 1.96 -12.44 3.87
C MET A 1 2.78 -11.84 5.00
N GLY A 2 3.51 -12.63 5.81
CA GLY A 2 4.26 -12.08 6.97
C GLY A 2 5.29 -10.99 6.66
N SER A 3 6.05 -11.12 5.56
CA SER A 3 7.00 -10.09 5.12
C SER A 3 6.34 -8.78 4.69
N VAL A 4 5.18 -8.86 4.01
CA VAL A 4 4.42 -7.69 3.55
C VAL A 4 3.77 -6.96 4.72
N MET A 5 3.26 -7.72 5.69
CA MET A 5 2.66 -7.17 6.91
C MET A 5 3.72 -6.48 7.81
N ALA A 6 4.95 -7.00 7.83
CA ALA A 6 6.08 -6.37 8.53
C ALA A 6 6.51 -5.03 7.90
N ILE A 7 6.34 -4.87 6.58
CA ILE A 7 6.61 -3.59 5.88
C ILE A 7 5.47 -2.59 6.15
N ALA A 8 4.21 -3.03 6.03
CA ALA A 8 3.03 -2.21 6.34
C ALA A 8 2.98 -1.77 7.81
N SER A 9 3.51 -2.60 8.73
CA SER A 9 3.62 -2.30 10.16
C SER A 9 4.47 -1.07 10.49
N LYS A 10 5.38 -0.65 9.61
CA LYS A 10 6.29 0.49 9.86
C LYS A 10 5.71 1.81 9.37
N LYS A 11 4.94 1.79 8.27
CA LYS A 11 4.30 2.96 7.70
C LYS A 11 3.10 2.49 6.87
N ASP A 12 1.91 2.78 7.36
CA ASP A 12 0.69 2.50 6.61
C ASP A 12 0.53 3.52 5.47
N PHE A 13 -0.05 3.09 4.37
CA PHE A 13 -0.29 3.93 3.20
C PHE A 13 -1.63 3.57 2.58
N PRO A 14 -2.36 4.55 2.03
CA PRO A 14 -3.60 4.30 1.34
C PRO A 14 -3.33 3.69 -0.04
N LEU A 15 -4.29 2.91 -0.51
CA LEU A 15 -4.45 2.59 -1.92
C LEU A 15 -5.11 3.78 -2.63
N ARG A 16 -4.92 3.86 -3.95
CA ARG A 16 -5.35 5.01 -4.77
C ARG A 16 -6.83 5.38 -4.55
N VAL A 17 -7.08 6.66 -4.25
CA VAL A 17 -8.41 7.16 -3.84
C VAL A 17 -9.45 7.14 -4.98
N ASP A 18 -9.01 7.26 -6.24
CA ASP A 18 -9.92 7.37 -7.41
C ASP A 18 -10.29 6.03 -8.06
N PHE A 19 -10.05 4.90 -7.38
CA PHE A 19 -10.44 3.59 -7.89
C PHE A 19 -11.88 3.25 -7.46
N ASN A 20 -12.68 2.67 -8.36
CA ASN A 20 -14.04 2.26 -8.02
C ASN A 20 -14.02 0.91 -7.29
N TYR A 21 -14.02 0.96 -5.97
CA TYR A 21 -13.97 -0.23 -5.14
C TYR A 21 -15.35 -0.92 -5.02
N THR A 22 -15.41 -2.21 -5.36
CA THR A 22 -16.61 -3.05 -5.26
C THR A 22 -16.58 -3.96 -4.03
N LEU A 23 -15.46 -4.65 -3.76
CA LEU A 23 -15.35 -5.61 -2.65
C LEU A 23 -14.42 -5.11 -1.54
N LEU A 24 -13.47 -4.24 -1.87
CA LEU A 24 -12.56 -3.67 -0.91
C LEU A 24 -13.24 -2.60 -0.03
N LYS A 25 -13.16 -2.76 1.29
CA LYS A 25 -13.86 -1.88 2.25
C LYS A 25 -12.98 -0.80 2.86
N TYR A 26 -11.67 -1.05 2.93
CA TYR A 26 -10.74 -0.19 3.66
C TYR A 26 -9.55 0.24 2.77
N PRO A 27 -9.79 0.92 1.64
CA PRO A 27 -8.72 1.32 0.73
C PRO A 27 -7.78 2.37 1.35
N GLY A 28 -8.25 3.15 2.32
CA GLY A 28 -7.44 4.19 2.98
C GLY A 28 -6.30 3.66 3.86
N SER A 29 -6.23 2.35 4.10
CA SER A 29 -5.18 1.71 4.87
C SER A 29 -4.81 0.38 4.22
N PHE A 30 -3.57 0.28 3.74
CA PHE A 30 -3.05 -0.96 3.18
C PHE A 30 -3.00 -2.06 4.25
N GLN A 31 -2.71 -1.72 5.51
CA GLN A 31 -2.78 -2.67 6.61
C GLN A 31 -4.21 -3.21 6.82
N ALA A 32 -5.22 -2.34 6.82
CA ALA A 32 -6.61 -2.76 6.94
C ALA A 32 -7.06 -3.60 5.75
N THR A 33 -6.61 -3.26 4.54
CA THR A 33 -6.82 -4.06 3.32
C THR A 33 -6.22 -5.47 3.46
N LEU A 34 -4.97 -5.58 3.93
CA LEU A 34 -4.33 -6.88 4.17
C LEU A 34 -5.05 -7.69 5.24
N MET A 35 -5.54 -7.04 6.30
CA MET A 35 -6.33 -7.70 7.33
C MET A 35 -7.66 -8.20 6.79
N GLN A 36 -8.34 -7.43 5.93
CA GLN A 36 -9.56 -7.85 5.23
C GLN A 36 -9.28 -9.08 4.36
N VAL A 37 -8.24 -9.05 3.53
CA VAL A 37 -7.84 -10.20 2.69
C VAL A 37 -7.53 -11.42 3.55
N SER A 38 -6.76 -11.25 4.62
CA SER A 38 -6.39 -12.34 5.53
C SER A 38 -7.61 -12.94 6.22
N HIS A 39 -8.56 -12.11 6.66
CA HIS A 39 -9.80 -12.56 7.27
C HIS A 39 -10.69 -13.32 6.27
N THR A 40 -10.86 -12.80 5.06
CA THR A 40 -11.60 -13.47 3.98
C THR A 40 -10.95 -14.80 3.60
N MET A 41 -9.62 -14.83 3.50
CA MET A 41 -8.85 -16.05 3.23
C MET A 41 -9.06 -17.08 4.33
N HIS A 42 -8.97 -16.67 5.60
CA HIS A 42 -9.20 -17.56 6.74
C HIS A 42 -10.61 -18.15 6.70
N ARG A 43 -11.63 -17.32 6.42
CA ARG A 43 -13.02 -17.78 6.28
C ARG A 43 -13.20 -18.79 5.15
N ALA A 44 -12.61 -18.54 3.99
CA ALA A 44 -12.68 -19.46 2.85
C ALA A 44 -12.02 -20.80 3.17
N LEU A 45 -10.80 -20.78 3.73
CA LEU A 45 -10.08 -21.99 4.13
C LEU A 45 -10.80 -22.76 5.23
N TYR A 46 -11.36 -22.07 6.23
CA TYR A 46 -12.13 -22.69 7.30
C TYR A 46 -13.40 -23.33 6.77
N SER A 47 -14.16 -22.63 5.93
CA SER A 47 -15.36 -23.18 5.28
C SER A 47 -15.01 -24.41 4.46
N ALA A 48 -13.94 -24.36 3.68
CA ALA A 48 -13.48 -25.49 2.89
C ALA A 48 -13.11 -26.69 3.77
N HIS A 49 -12.38 -26.46 4.86
CA HIS A 49 -12.00 -27.52 5.79
C HIS A 49 -13.22 -28.22 6.39
N VAL A 50 -14.19 -27.45 6.90
CA VAL A 50 -15.43 -28.00 7.48
C VAL A 50 -16.23 -28.77 6.43
N ASN A 51 -16.45 -28.17 5.26
CA ASN A 51 -17.25 -28.75 4.19
C ASN A 51 -16.61 -30.01 3.58
N MET A 52 -15.29 -30.03 3.43
CA MET A 52 -14.56 -31.23 3.01
C MET A 52 -14.73 -32.36 4.03
N GLY A 53 -14.78 -32.05 5.33
CA GLY A 53 -15.12 -33.02 6.38
C GLY A 53 -16.52 -33.60 6.21
N ILE A 54 -17.52 -32.77 5.94
CA ILE A 54 -18.90 -33.21 5.67
C ILE A 54 -18.95 -34.13 4.44
N ILE A 55 -18.33 -33.72 3.34
CA ILE A 55 -18.25 -34.53 2.11
C ILE A 55 -17.59 -35.88 2.41
N GLN A 56 -16.48 -35.89 3.15
CA GLN A 56 -15.79 -37.11 3.50
C GLN A 56 -16.68 -38.06 4.33
N ILE A 57 -17.41 -37.54 5.32
CA ILE A 57 -18.34 -38.33 6.14
C ILE A 57 -19.44 -38.92 5.27
N ASN A 58 -20.07 -38.11 4.42
CA ASN A 58 -21.14 -38.55 3.52
C ASN A 58 -20.66 -39.62 2.53
N MET A 59 -19.49 -39.43 1.93
CA MET A 59 -18.88 -40.38 1.00
C MET A 59 -18.50 -41.71 1.68
N ARG A 60 -18.22 -41.72 2.98
CA ARG A 60 -18.00 -42.96 3.74
C ARG A 60 -19.30 -43.76 3.95
N GLN A 61 -20.46 -43.11 4.02
CA GLN A 61 -21.75 -43.76 4.25
C GLN A 61 -22.35 -44.37 2.96
N ILE A 62 -22.12 -43.72 1.82
CA ILE A 62 -22.73 -44.11 0.53
C ILE A 62 -22.42 -45.57 0.13
N PRO A 63 -21.19 -46.09 0.23
CA PRO A 63 -20.89 -47.47 -0.15
C PRO A 63 -21.68 -48.52 0.63
N ALA A 64 -21.87 -48.29 1.94
CA ALA A 64 -22.64 -49.20 2.79
C ALA A 64 -24.11 -49.21 2.36
N LEU A 65 -24.70 -48.03 2.13
CA LEU A 65 -26.08 -47.88 1.66
C LEU A 65 -26.28 -48.48 0.27
N LEU A 66 -25.30 -48.32 -0.62
CA LEU A 66 -25.34 -48.89 -1.96
C LEU A 66 -25.31 -50.42 -1.89
N LYS A 67 -24.47 -51.00 -1.03
CA LYS A 67 -24.46 -52.44 -0.78
C LYS A 67 -25.81 -52.93 -0.26
N THR A 68 -26.42 -52.21 0.69
CA THR A 68 -27.76 -52.51 1.18
C THR A 68 -28.81 -52.43 0.07
N ALA A 69 -28.77 -51.41 -0.79
CA ALA A 69 -29.70 -51.28 -1.90
C ALA A 69 -29.59 -52.45 -2.89
N VAL A 70 -28.35 -52.86 -3.22
CA VAL A 70 -28.10 -54.02 -4.10
C VAL A 70 -28.60 -55.32 -3.47
N MET A 71 -28.35 -55.54 -2.17
CA MET A 71 -28.88 -56.70 -1.45
C MET A 71 -30.41 -56.74 -1.44
N LEU A 72 -31.05 -55.60 -1.21
CA LEU A 72 -32.51 -55.49 -1.28
C LEU A 72 -33.00 -55.93 -2.67
N ILE A 73 -32.44 -55.38 -3.74
CA ILE A 73 -32.84 -55.70 -5.12
C ILE A 73 -32.65 -57.19 -5.47
N THR A 74 -31.53 -57.78 -5.02
CA THR A 74 -31.12 -59.13 -5.45
C THR A 74 -31.63 -60.26 -4.57
N GLN A 75 -31.86 -60.02 -3.28
CA GLN A 75 -32.08 -61.07 -2.28
C GLN A 75 -33.33 -60.86 -1.42
N ALA A 76 -33.94 -59.66 -1.41
CA ALA A 76 -35.08 -59.38 -0.54
C ALA A 76 -36.43 -59.76 -1.16
N SER A 77 -37.40 -60.05 -0.29
CA SER A 77 -38.80 -60.26 -0.68
C SER A 77 -39.42 -58.99 -1.26
N THR A 78 -40.44 -59.14 -2.10
CA THR A 78 -41.16 -58.03 -2.74
C THR A 78 -41.73 -57.03 -1.73
N SER A 79 -42.18 -57.51 -0.56
CA SER A 79 -42.70 -56.65 0.51
C SER A 79 -41.60 -55.81 1.17
N LEU A 80 -40.45 -56.42 1.48
CA LEU A 80 -39.32 -55.71 2.07
C LEU A 80 -38.71 -54.70 1.08
N ASN A 81 -38.63 -55.07 -0.19
CA ASN A 81 -38.17 -54.18 -1.25
C ASN A 81 -39.04 -52.93 -1.37
N LYS A 82 -40.37 -53.08 -1.43
CA LYS A 82 -41.30 -51.94 -1.50
C LYS A 82 -41.18 -51.00 -0.30
N ALA A 83 -40.86 -51.52 0.88
CA ALA A 83 -40.76 -50.73 2.10
C ALA A 83 -39.39 -50.06 2.31
N MET A 84 -38.29 -50.75 2.02
CA MET A 84 -36.93 -50.33 2.41
C MET A 84 -36.14 -49.70 1.27
N LEU A 85 -36.28 -50.20 0.04
CA LEU A 85 -35.47 -49.73 -1.10
C LEU A 85 -35.63 -48.22 -1.36
N PRO A 86 -36.86 -47.64 -1.37
CA PRO A 86 -37.01 -46.20 -1.55
C PRO A 86 -36.32 -45.37 -0.46
N ARG A 87 -36.33 -45.86 0.80
CA ARG A 87 -35.69 -45.17 1.93
C ARG A 87 -34.17 -45.20 1.82
N THR A 88 -33.60 -46.34 1.42
CA THR A 88 -32.15 -46.47 1.19
C THR A 88 -31.69 -45.56 0.06
N LEU A 89 -32.42 -45.55 -1.07
CA LEU A 89 -32.10 -44.66 -2.20
C LEU A 89 -32.26 -43.18 -1.84
N ALA A 90 -33.33 -42.82 -1.11
CA ALA A 90 -33.52 -41.45 -0.63
C ALA A 90 -32.37 -41.00 0.30
N SER A 91 -31.86 -41.90 1.13
CA SER A 91 -30.71 -41.61 2.01
C SER A 91 -29.44 -41.34 1.19
N ILE A 92 -29.18 -42.14 0.15
CA ILE A 92 -28.06 -41.90 -0.78
C ILE A 92 -28.21 -40.55 -1.47
N GLY A 93 -29.40 -40.25 -2.00
CA GLY A 93 -29.69 -38.97 -2.65
C GLY A 93 -29.50 -37.79 -1.70
N ARG A 94 -29.93 -37.91 -0.44
CA ARG A 94 -29.70 -36.90 0.59
C ARG A 94 -28.22 -36.64 0.82
N PHE A 95 -27.42 -37.68 1.07
CA PHE A 95 -25.97 -37.54 1.29
C PHE A 95 -25.23 -36.95 0.08
N ALA A 96 -25.65 -37.31 -1.14
CA ALA A 96 -25.11 -36.73 -2.36
C ALA A 96 -25.45 -35.22 -2.48
N ASN A 97 -26.70 -34.84 -2.22
CA ASN A 97 -27.15 -33.45 -2.25
C ASN A 97 -26.47 -32.59 -1.17
N GLU A 98 -26.35 -33.11 0.05
CA GLU A 98 -25.62 -32.43 1.15
C GLU A 98 -24.15 -32.23 0.79
N SER A 99 -23.50 -33.24 0.19
CA SER A 99 -22.11 -33.13 -0.27
C SER A 99 -21.95 -32.08 -1.38
N ALA A 100 -22.89 -32.04 -2.33
CA ALA A 100 -22.90 -31.05 -3.40
C ALA A 100 -23.12 -29.62 -2.87
N ALA A 101 -24.01 -29.46 -1.89
CA ALA A 101 -24.26 -28.18 -1.23
C ALA A 101 -23.01 -27.71 -0.46
N ALA A 102 -22.35 -28.60 0.28
CA ALA A 102 -21.09 -28.29 0.98
C ALA A 102 -19.96 -27.91 0.02
N ALA A 103 -19.86 -28.58 -1.14
CA ALA A 103 -18.89 -28.23 -2.17
C ALA A 103 -19.16 -26.83 -2.75
N ARG A 104 -20.42 -26.52 -3.10
CA ARG A 104 -20.82 -25.19 -3.60
C ARG A 104 -20.54 -24.09 -2.59
N ALA A 105 -20.92 -24.30 -1.33
CA ALA A 105 -20.65 -23.31 -0.28
C ALA A 105 -19.15 -23.01 -0.12
N SER A 106 -18.28 -24.00 -0.34
CA SER A 106 -16.83 -23.78 -0.33
C SER A 106 -16.37 -22.98 -1.54
N LEU A 107 -16.88 -23.31 -2.73
CA LEU A 107 -16.58 -22.61 -3.96
C LEU A 107 -16.97 -21.13 -3.88
N ASP A 108 -18.19 -20.83 -3.41
CA ASP A 108 -18.70 -19.47 -3.28
C ASP A 108 -17.77 -18.59 -2.41
N GLN A 109 -17.21 -19.15 -1.32
CA GLN A 109 -16.26 -18.41 -0.48
C GLN A 109 -14.93 -18.14 -1.18
N PHE A 110 -14.44 -19.09 -1.99
CA PHE A 110 -13.22 -18.90 -2.77
C PHE A 110 -13.42 -17.92 -3.93
N GLU A 111 -14.59 -17.90 -4.56
CA GLU A 111 -14.93 -16.90 -5.59
C GLU A 111 -14.92 -15.48 -5.02
N ILE A 112 -15.47 -15.27 -3.83
CA ILE A 112 -15.39 -13.98 -3.11
C ILE A 112 -13.94 -13.60 -2.82
N LEU A 113 -13.12 -14.54 -2.32
CA LEU A 113 -11.71 -14.31 -2.06
C LEU A 113 -10.95 -13.96 -3.34
N GLN A 114 -11.20 -14.68 -4.43
CA GLN A 114 -10.56 -14.46 -5.72
C GLN A 114 -10.90 -13.08 -6.27
N ALA A 115 -12.18 -12.70 -6.25
CA ALA A 115 -12.61 -11.39 -6.73
C ALA A 115 -11.99 -10.25 -5.90
N LEU A 116 -11.92 -10.41 -4.57
CA LEU A 116 -11.24 -9.47 -3.69
C LEU A 116 -9.73 -9.36 -4.01
N LEU A 117 -9.05 -10.49 -4.24
CA LEU A 117 -7.63 -10.51 -4.58
C LEU A 117 -7.35 -9.87 -5.95
N GLN A 118 -8.22 -10.10 -6.93
CA GLN A 118 -8.12 -9.49 -8.26
C GLN A 118 -8.22 -7.96 -8.16
N GLU A 119 -9.21 -7.45 -7.42
CA GLU A 119 -9.37 -6.02 -7.18
C GLU A 119 -8.14 -5.42 -6.48
N VAL A 120 -7.63 -6.08 -5.43
CA VAL A 120 -6.42 -5.62 -4.74
C VAL A 120 -5.20 -5.61 -5.67
N LEU A 121 -5.06 -6.61 -6.55
CA LEU A 121 -3.95 -6.69 -7.50
C LEU A 121 -4.01 -5.56 -8.53
N GLU A 122 -5.18 -5.27 -9.07
CA GLU A 122 -5.39 -4.20 -10.04
C GLU A 122 -5.04 -2.85 -9.42
N VAL A 123 -5.58 -2.56 -8.23
CA VAL A 123 -5.36 -1.32 -7.51
C VAL A 123 -3.90 -1.13 -7.11
N THR A 124 -3.25 -2.17 -6.60
CA THR A 124 -1.84 -2.07 -6.18
C THR A 124 -0.90 -1.87 -7.36
N THR A 125 -1.18 -2.49 -8.51
CA THR A 125 -0.43 -2.28 -9.75
C THR A 125 -0.52 -0.82 -10.21
N VAL A 126 -1.74 -0.28 -10.25
CA VAL A 126 -1.99 1.11 -10.65
C VAL A 126 -1.37 2.10 -9.66
N THR A 127 -1.54 1.86 -8.36
CA THR A 127 -0.98 2.71 -7.29
C THR A 127 0.55 2.71 -7.36
N GLY A 128 1.17 1.56 -7.60
CA GLY A 128 2.62 1.45 -7.76
C GLY A 128 3.15 2.26 -8.95
N SER A 129 2.48 2.18 -10.10
CA SER A 129 2.84 2.96 -11.29
C SER A 129 2.73 4.47 -11.03
N HIS A 130 1.64 4.91 -10.41
CA HIS A 130 1.41 6.32 -10.12
C HIS A 130 2.40 6.88 -9.10
N ASN A 131 2.68 6.13 -8.03
CA ASN A 131 3.66 6.52 -7.02
C ASN A 131 5.07 6.64 -7.61
N LYS A 132 5.42 5.79 -8.57
CA LYS A 132 6.69 5.87 -9.28
C LYS A 132 6.79 7.16 -10.10
N GLU A 133 5.75 7.51 -10.85
CA GLU A 133 5.69 8.75 -11.63
C GLU A 133 5.81 10.00 -10.73
N ILE A 134 5.11 10.01 -9.59
CA ILE A 134 5.23 11.10 -8.61
C ILE A 134 6.65 11.17 -8.04
N ALA A 135 7.24 10.04 -7.68
CA ALA A 135 8.58 9.99 -7.12
C ALA A 135 9.64 10.51 -8.11
N GLU A 136 9.49 10.19 -9.40
CA GLU A 136 10.36 10.71 -10.46
C GLU A 136 10.23 12.24 -10.60
N LYS A 137 9.00 12.79 -10.60
CA LYS A 137 8.76 14.25 -10.63
C LYS A 137 9.34 14.98 -9.42
N LEU A 138 9.15 14.43 -8.23
CA LEU A 138 9.70 15.00 -7.00
C LEU A 138 11.23 14.94 -6.97
N ALA A 139 11.83 13.89 -7.54
CA ALA A 139 13.28 13.80 -7.65
C ALA A 139 13.84 14.88 -8.58
N THR A 140 13.20 15.10 -9.74
CA THR A 140 13.61 16.18 -10.66
C THR A 140 13.46 17.56 -10.04
N GLU A 141 12.34 17.84 -9.36
CA GLU A 141 12.12 19.14 -8.70
C GLU A 141 13.11 19.37 -7.55
N ALA A 142 13.44 18.32 -6.78
CA ALA A 142 14.44 18.41 -5.72
C ALA A 142 15.84 18.68 -6.26
N ASP A 143 16.20 18.13 -7.42
CA ASP A 143 17.48 18.39 -8.07
C ASP A 143 17.54 19.80 -8.66
N GLU A 144 16.45 20.31 -9.26
CA GLU A 144 16.34 21.71 -9.71
C GLU A 144 16.54 22.69 -8.55
N LEU A 145 15.82 22.48 -7.43
CA LEU A 145 15.97 23.31 -6.22
C LEU A 145 17.38 23.23 -5.63
N ARG A 146 18.05 22.08 -5.72
CA ARG A 146 19.45 21.93 -5.30
C ARG A 146 20.41 22.72 -6.16
N GLU A 147 20.18 22.80 -7.47
CA GLU A 147 21.00 23.62 -8.34
C GLU A 147 20.73 25.11 -8.11
N GLU A 148 19.47 25.53 -7.94
CA GLU A 148 19.13 26.92 -7.61
C GLU A 148 19.76 27.36 -6.28
N THR A 149 19.71 26.51 -5.26
CA THR A 149 20.34 26.82 -3.95
C THR A 149 21.85 26.94 -4.06
N LYS A 150 22.52 26.07 -4.85
CA LYS A 150 23.96 26.20 -5.11
C LYS A 150 24.30 27.50 -5.85
N GLU A 151 23.51 27.89 -6.84
CA GLU A 151 23.72 29.16 -7.56
C GLU A 151 23.51 30.36 -6.63
N MET A 152 22.48 30.31 -5.78
CA MET A 152 22.23 31.35 -4.79
C MET A 152 23.36 31.46 -3.76
N ASP A 153 23.91 30.32 -3.30
CA ASP A 153 25.07 30.30 -2.41
C ASP A 153 26.32 30.93 -3.06
N LYS A 154 26.56 30.66 -4.36
CA LYS A 154 27.64 31.32 -5.12
C LYS A 154 27.45 32.83 -5.19
N ILE A 155 26.22 33.28 -5.46
CA ILE A 155 25.90 34.71 -5.52
C ILE A 155 26.13 35.37 -4.15
N VAL A 156 25.64 34.75 -3.07
CA VAL A 156 25.85 35.26 -1.70
C VAL A 156 27.35 35.32 -1.36
N ALA A 157 28.13 34.30 -1.74
CA ALA A 157 29.58 34.29 -1.53
C ALA A 157 30.31 35.38 -2.32
N ASN A 158 29.91 35.65 -3.56
CA ASN A 158 30.49 36.73 -4.36
C ASN A 158 30.11 38.11 -3.78
N ILE A 159 28.85 38.28 -3.37
CA ILE A 159 28.37 39.51 -2.74
C ILE A 159 29.16 39.78 -1.45
N SER A 160 29.30 38.78 -0.56
CA SER A 160 30.05 38.95 0.68
C SER A 160 31.53 39.31 0.43
N ALA A 161 32.18 38.66 -0.53
CA ALA A 161 33.54 38.98 -0.93
C ALA A 161 33.68 40.43 -1.44
N HIS A 162 32.74 40.90 -2.26
CA HIS A 162 32.71 42.29 -2.72
C HIS A 162 32.47 43.28 -1.57
N TYR A 163 31.57 42.97 -0.64
CA TYR A 163 31.34 43.79 0.55
C TYR A 163 32.59 43.88 1.44
N ASP A 164 33.30 42.78 1.66
CA ASP A 164 34.52 42.75 2.46
C ASP A 164 35.67 43.54 1.81
N ALA A 165 35.82 43.45 0.49
CA ALA A 165 36.78 44.25 -0.27
C ALA A 165 36.46 45.76 -0.17
N ALA A 166 35.19 46.14 -0.41
CA ALA A 166 34.74 47.53 -0.28
C ALA A 166 34.92 48.07 1.15
N ARG A 167 34.66 47.25 2.17
CA ARG A 167 34.89 47.60 3.58
C ARG A 167 36.37 47.87 3.87
N LYS A 168 37.28 47.06 3.32
CA LYS A 168 38.73 47.24 3.47
C LYS A 168 39.20 48.54 2.82
N ASP A 169 38.71 48.85 1.62
CA ASP A 169 39.09 50.07 0.91
C ASP A 169 38.53 51.32 1.59
N LEU A 170 37.28 51.30 2.08
CA LEU A 170 36.76 52.38 2.93
C LEU A 170 37.57 52.57 4.22
N GLY A 171 38.05 51.48 4.81
CA GLY A 171 38.96 51.51 5.96
C GLY A 171 40.28 52.22 5.65
N LYS A 172 40.90 51.90 4.50
CA LYS A 172 42.12 52.58 4.02
C LYS A 172 41.86 54.05 3.73
N VAL A 173 40.81 54.37 2.97
CA VAL A 173 40.45 55.78 2.66
C VAL A 173 40.22 56.57 3.93
N ARG A 174 39.58 55.97 4.96
CA ARG A 174 39.41 56.62 6.26
C ARG A 174 40.75 56.85 6.97
N GLN A 175 41.67 55.90 6.91
CA GLN A 175 43.02 56.03 7.48
C GLN A 175 43.84 57.09 6.74
N ASP A 176 43.82 57.07 5.41
CA ASP A 176 44.50 58.04 4.54
C ASP A 176 43.93 59.45 4.74
N TYR A 177 42.61 59.58 4.84
CA TYR A 177 41.95 60.85 5.18
C TYR A 177 42.35 61.35 6.57
N HIS A 178 42.38 60.46 7.56
CA HIS A 178 42.81 60.81 8.92
C HIS A 178 44.29 61.24 8.96
N ALA A 179 45.15 60.53 8.22
CA ALA A 179 46.57 60.87 8.08
C ALA A 179 46.75 62.22 7.37
N ALA A 180 46.05 62.46 6.25
CA ALA A 180 46.06 63.74 5.56
C ALA A 180 45.52 64.89 6.41
N MET A 181 44.52 64.63 7.26
CA MET A 181 43.98 65.62 8.21
C MET A 181 44.98 65.95 9.33
N MET A 182 45.80 64.98 9.76
CA MET A 182 46.88 65.15 10.73
C MET A 182 48.14 65.79 10.13
N ASP A 183 48.34 65.63 8.81
CA ASP A 183 49.41 66.25 8.03
C ASP A 183 49.04 67.64 7.50
N VAL A 184 47.83 68.14 7.83
CA VAL A 184 47.50 69.55 7.64
C VAL A 184 48.37 70.35 8.60
N PRO A 185 49.23 71.26 8.11
CA PRO A 185 50.09 72.06 8.97
C PRO A 185 49.23 72.87 9.95
N GLY A 186 49.43 72.63 11.24
CA GLY A 186 48.75 73.32 12.35
C GLY A 186 49.15 74.78 12.55
N ASP A 187 49.80 75.42 11.58
CA ASP A 187 50.13 76.84 11.59
C ASP A 187 50.34 77.30 10.14
N GLY A 188 49.36 77.99 9.54
CA GLY A 188 49.61 78.67 8.26
C GLY A 188 48.44 78.94 7.31
N TRP A 189 47.21 78.46 7.58
CA TRP A 189 46.04 78.93 6.81
C TRP A 189 45.43 80.12 7.54
N ASP A 190 45.99 81.27 7.23
CA ASP A 190 45.44 82.58 7.52
C ASP A 190 43.97 82.63 7.10
N SER A 191 43.09 83.06 8.01
CA SER A 191 41.65 83.18 7.82
C SER A 191 41.25 84.31 6.85
N HIS A 192 42.09 84.60 5.85
CA HIS A 192 41.93 85.71 4.92
C HIS A 192 41.74 85.32 3.44
N ALA A 193 41.65 84.02 3.10
CA ALA A 193 41.48 83.61 1.69
C ALA A 193 40.02 83.38 1.24
N TRP A 194 39.00 83.60 2.08
CA TRP A 194 37.58 83.46 1.69
C TRP A 194 36.79 84.74 1.95
N ASN A 195 37.25 85.84 1.37
CA ASN A 195 36.45 87.04 1.11
C ASN A 195 36.67 87.48 -0.35
N VAL A 196 36.00 86.81 -1.29
CA VAL A 196 35.42 87.37 -2.53
C VAL A 196 34.21 86.51 -2.90
#